data_AF-A0A6N7J154-F1
#
_entry.id   AF-A0A6N7J154-F1
#
_cell.length_a   1.000
_cell.length_b   1.000
_cell.length_c   1.000
_cell.angle_alpha   90.00
_cell.angle_beta   90.00
_cell.angle_gamma   90.00
#
_symmetry.space_group_name_H-M   'P 1'
#
loop_
_entity.id
_entity.type
_entity.pdbx_description
1 polymer ?
#
loop_
_entity_poly.entity_id
_entity_poly.type
_entity_poly.pdbx_seq_one_letter_code
_entity_poly.pdbx_strand_id
1 'polypeptide(L)'
;MRKMEQQVRFNNTLNKDLDLSVTEDGKDYYCLTVGRKSYVSGMAIDSGAVRGHITIGRYTSIAKRIVLEIGFNHDHHLVSNFPFKDFDNTIDPAQQDLNHYYENNHYHVIIGNDVWIGDGVRILGGVHIGDGAVIGMGAVVTKDVPPYAVVVGNPARVVKYRFDEETISKLMQIRWWNWDDQTIQDRVPEMKDPKAFADRYYKEPAEIPNSEFTDLMNRMKEEGVKIFYFVLDCNAPLPLWEKVMRSFMEAYMRDNRQLLIVNIPLFVQSDSTYQGVEKVLDDFSKECDGIIKVSNGDSSFYHADVYVAGNDVRSLVYLDKASALGMEVRSACDWESGLF
;
A
#
# COMPACT_ATOMS: atom_id res chain seq x y z
N MET A 1 20.19 17.97 6.96
CA MET A 1 18.92 17.23 6.70
C MET A 1 17.72 18.17 6.63
N ARG A 2 16.94 18.23 5.53
CA ARG A 2 15.65 18.98 5.54
C ARG A 2 14.60 18.09 6.19
N LYS A 3 14.13 18.45 7.38
CA LYS A 3 12.96 17.79 8.00
C LYS A 3 11.73 18.31 7.27
N MET A 4 10.98 17.42 6.65
CA MET A 4 9.70 17.78 6.05
C MET A 4 8.58 17.43 7.03
N GLU A 5 7.81 18.44 7.42
CA GLU A 5 6.58 18.31 8.22
C GLU A 5 5.42 18.82 7.36
N GLN A 6 4.51 17.91 7.00
CA GLN A 6 3.34 18.21 6.17
C GLN A 6 2.07 17.94 6.96
N GLN A 7 1.16 18.91 7.04
CA GLN A 7 -0.12 18.74 7.72
C GLN A 7 -1.26 18.43 6.74
N VAL A 8 -1.96 17.33 6.99
CA VAL A 8 -3.12 16.84 6.22
C VAL A 8 -4.39 16.96 7.06
N ARG A 9 -5.43 17.55 6.48
CA ARG A 9 -6.75 17.72 7.14
C ARG A 9 -7.91 17.72 6.15
N PHE A 10 -8.91 16.89 6.41
CA PHE A 10 -10.20 16.85 5.71
C PHE A 10 -11.32 16.97 6.77
N ASN A 11 -11.83 18.19 6.96
CA ASN A 11 -12.86 18.47 7.98
C ASN A 11 -14.23 17.85 7.67
N ASN A 12 -14.44 17.43 6.43
CA ASN A 12 -15.66 16.78 5.96
C ASN A 12 -15.31 15.41 5.38
N THR A 13 -16.27 14.50 5.47
CA THR A 13 -16.20 13.18 4.88
C THR A 13 -16.11 13.28 3.34
N LEU A 14 -15.18 12.55 2.72
CA LEU A 14 -15.02 12.53 1.27
C LEU A 14 -16.20 11.83 0.57
N ASN A 15 -16.60 12.31 -0.62
CA ASN A 15 -17.66 11.68 -1.41
C ASN A 15 -17.14 10.72 -2.50
N LYS A 16 -15.84 10.76 -2.80
CA LYS A 16 -15.18 9.90 -3.79
C LYS A 16 -13.78 9.54 -3.32
N ASP A 17 -13.22 8.48 -3.87
CA ASP A 17 -11.81 8.15 -3.73
C ASP A 17 -10.97 9.27 -4.39
N LEU A 18 -9.83 9.61 -3.79
CA LEU A 18 -9.03 10.77 -4.19
C LEU A 18 -7.54 10.48 -4.04
N ASP A 19 -6.78 10.88 -5.06
CA ASP A 19 -5.32 11.03 -4.97
C ASP A 19 -4.96 12.49 -4.78
N LEU A 20 -3.97 12.72 -3.92
CA LEU A 20 -3.40 14.03 -3.64
C LEU A 20 -1.89 13.91 -3.68
N SER A 21 -1.25 14.92 -4.26
CA SER A 21 0.18 15.10 -4.05
C SER A 21 0.41 16.07 -2.89
N VAL A 22 1.48 15.80 -2.18
CA VAL A 22 1.94 16.56 -1.02
C VAL A 22 3.15 17.37 -1.49
N THR A 23 3.03 18.70 -1.53
CA THR A 23 4.03 19.58 -2.14
C THR A 23 4.82 20.41 -1.13
N GLU A 24 6.12 20.61 -1.39
CA GLU A 24 6.99 21.55 -0.65
C GLU A 24 7.92 22.26 -1.64
N ASP A 25 8.15 23.56 -1.50
CA ASP A 25 9.01 24.33 -2.43
C ASP A 25 8.66 24.12 -3.94
N GLY A 26 7.40 23.84 -4.26
CA GLY A 26 6.92 23.60 -5.64
C GLY A 26 7.25 22.22 -6.22
N LYS A 27 7.66 21.26 -5.40
CA LYS A 27 7.86 19.86 -5.79
C LYS A 27 6.87 18.95 -5.10
N ASP A 28 6.43 17.88 -5.76
CA ASP A 28 5.62 16.82 -5.17
C ASP A 28 6.51 15.78 -4.46
N TYR A 29 6.16 15.38 -3.23
CA TYR A 29 6.97 14.50 -2.37
C TYR A 29 6.26 13.20 -2.02
N TYR A 30 4.98 13.30 -1.65
CA TYR A 30 4.17 12.13 -1.30
C TYR A 30 2.95 12.07 -2.19
N CYS A 31 2.52 10.85 -2.47
CA CYS A 31 1.14 10.63 -2.84
C CYS A 31 0.35 10.25 -1.58
N LEU A 32 -0.87 10.78 -1.49
CA LEU A 32 -1.85 10.42 -0.49
C LEU A 32 -3.10 9.95 -1.23
N THR A 33 -3.43 8.67 -1.07
CA THR A 33 -4.63 8.07 -1.62
C THR A 33 -5.64 7.86 -0.50
N VAL A 34 -6.82 8.47 -0.61
CA VAL A 34 -7.87 8.43 0.42
C VAL A 34 -9.16 7.90 -0.17
N GLY A 35 -9.69 6.85 0.47
CA GLY A 35 -10.97 6.26 0.14
C GLY A 35 -12.14 7.18 0.49
N ARG A 36 -13.23 7.05 -0.27
CA ARG A 36 -14.49 7.73 -0.01
C ARG A 36 -14.97 7.46 1.41
N LYS A 37 -15.73 8.41 1.93
CA LYS A 37 -16.35 8.39 3.25
C LYS A 37 -15.37 8.36 4.43
N SER A 38 -14.08 8.54 4.17
CA SER A 38 -13.06 8.76 5.20
C SER A 38 -12.90 10.25 5.52
N TYR A 39 -12.44 10.54 6.74
CA TYR A 39 -12.11 11.90 7.18
C TYR A 39 -10.85 11.92 8.04
N VAL A 40 -10.10 13.03 7.98
CA VAL A 40 -8.85 13.23 8.74
C VAL A 40 -8.93 14.54 9.49
N SER A 41 -9.04 14.47 10.82
CA SER A 41 -9.18 15.67 11.65
C SER A 41 -7.87 16.43 11.81
N GLY A 42 -6.72 15.75 11.80
CA GLY A 42 -5.40 16.35 11.77
C GLY A 42 -4.28 15.32 11.86
N MET A 43 -3.54 15.17 10.77
CA MET A 43 -2.42 14.23 10.62
C MET A 43 -1.20 14.99 10.11
N ALA A 44 -0.02 14.71 10.67
CA ALA A 44 1.25 15.18 10.16
C ALA A 44 2.05 14.00 9.56
N ILE A 45 2.80 14.30 8.51
CA ILE A 45 3.75 13.38 7.90
C ILE A 45 5.13 13.94 8.22
N ASP A 46 5.84 13.25 9.12
CA ASP A 46 7.22 13.53 9.45
C ASP A 46 8.06 12.55 8.65
N SER A 47 8.91 13.07 7.75
CA SER A 47 9.75 12.18 6.97
C SER A 47 11.18 12.67 6.73
N GLY A 48 12.10 11.70 6.77
CA GLY A 48 13.49 11.85 6.34
C GLY A 48 13.70 11.63 4.83
N ALA A 49 12.64 11.23 4.11
CA ALA A 49 12.69 10.99 2.67
C ALA A 49 11.70 11.87 1.90
N VAL A 50 12.04 12.13 0.65
CA VAL A 50 11.20 12.89 -0.30
C VAL A 50 10.29 11.98 -1.13
N ARG A 51 10.14 10.73 -0.71
CA ARG A 51 9.32 9.72 -1.37
C ARG A 51 8.47 8.99 -0.34
N GLY A 52 7.26 8.68 -0.75
CA GLY A 52 6.41 7.74 -0.04
C GLY A 52 4.96 7.83 -0.48
N HIS A 53 4.21 6.83 -0.05
CA HIS A 53 2.79 6.74 -0.30
C HIS A 53 2.07 6.53 1.03
N ILE A 54 0.95 7.20 1.20
CA ILE A 54 0.06 6.96 2.33
C ILE A 54 -1.28 6.57 1.73
N THR A 55 -1.77 5.40 2.13
CA THR A 55 -3.09 4.93 1.75
C THR A 55 -4.01 4.95 2.96
N ILE A 56 -5.17 5.54 2.79
CA ILE A 56 -6.26 5.53 3.77
C ILE A 56 -7.46 4.89 3.07
N GLY A 57 -7.94 3.76 3.57
CA GLY A 57 -9.10 3.06 3.06
C GLY A 57 -10.39 3.86 3.21
N ARG A 58 -11.50 3.28 2.79
CA ARG A 58 -12.83 3.89 2.84
C ARG A 58 -13.43 3.81 4.24
N TYR A 59 -14.32 4.74 4.57
CA TYR A 59 -15.04 4.80 5.85
C TYR A 59 -14.13 4.88 7.09
N THR A 60 -12.90 5.36 6.93
CA THR A 60 -11.88 5.44 7.98
C THR A 60 -11.93 6.79 8.70
N SER A 61 -11.88 6.72 10.03
CA SER A 61 -12.04 7.84 10.95
C SER A 61 -10.73 8.16 11.66
N ILE A 62 -10.10 9.28 11.29
CA ILE A 62 -8.80 9.68 11.85
C ILE A 62 -8.95 10.95 12.71
N ALA A 63 -8.56 10.84 13.98
CA ALA A 63 -8.61 11.93 14.95
C ALA A 63 -7.49 12.99 14.69
N LYS A 64 -7.17 13.79 15.72
CA LYS A 64 -6.14 14.83 15.64
C LYS A 64 -4.81 14.31 16.18
N ARG A 65 -3.73 15.07 15.92
CA ARG A 65 -2.37 14.83 16.44
C ARG A 65 -1.80 13.47 16.03
N ILE A 66 -2.22 12.97 14.89
CA ILE A 66 -1.65 11.77 14.29
C ILE A 66 -0.33 12.15 13.63
N VAL A 67 0.72 11.35 13.81
CA VAL A 67 1.99 11.54 13.09
C VAL A 67 2.38 10.23 12.45
N LEU A 68 2.67 10.30 11.16
CA LEU A 68 3.31 9.22 10.40
C LEU A 68 4.81 9.52 10.35
N GLU A 69 5.64 8.59 10.82
CA GLU A 69 7.10 8.74 10.88
C GLU A 69 7.74 7.83 9.84
N ILE A 70 8.25 8.41 8.75
CA ILE A 70 8.72 7.67 7.56
C ILE A 70 10.19 8.00 7.27
N GLY A 71 11.00 6.99 6.94
CA GLY A 71 12.33 7.24 6.36
C GLY A 71 13.38 7.85 7.31
N PHE A 72 13.23 7.70 8.63
CA PHE A 72 14.17 8.22 9.63
C PHE A 72 15.15 7.18 10.22
N ASN A 73 15.26 6.00 9.61
CA ASN A 73 16.11 4.95 10.17
C ASN A 73 17.61 5.30 10.07
N HIS A 74 18.29 5.09 11.19
CA HIS A 74 19.74 5.12 11.32
C HIS A 74 20.29 3.69 11.40
N ASP A 75 21.46 3.46 10.83
CA ASP A 75 22.12 2.15 10.93
C ASP A 75 22.84 2.04 12.28
N HIS A 76 22.11 1.51 13.25
CA HIS A 76 22.62 1.30 14.61
C HIS A 76 23.59 0.10 14.73
N HIS A 77 23.96 -0.54 13.62
CA HIS A 77 25.06 -1.51 13.58
C HIS A 77 26.44 -0.85 13.39
N LEU A 78 26.47 0.44 13.02
CA LEU A 78 27.72 1.20 12.89
C LEU A 78 28.23 1.72 14.23
N VAL A 79 29.48 2.18 14.23
CA VAL A 79 30.13 2.76 15.42
C VAL A 79 29.42 4.03 15.92
N SER A 80 28.74 4.76 15.04
CA SER A 80 28.10 6.03 15.37
C SER A 80 26.76 6.19 14.66
N ASN A 81 25.73 6.58 15.41
CA ASN A 81 24.43 7.02 14.89
C ASN A 81 24.43 8.50 14.46
N PHE A 82 25.59 9.15 14.37
CA PHE A 82 25.70 10.53 13.90
C PHE A 82 25.74 10.61 12.36
N PRO A 83 24.91 11.44 11.71
CA PRO A 83 25.00 11.66 10.27
C PRO A 83 26.21 12.58 9.95
N PHE A 84 27.36 11.98 9.61
CA PHE A 84 28.61 12.72 9.38
C PHE A 84 28.59 13.70 8.20
N LYS A 85 27.61 13.60 7.28
CA LYS A 85 27.35 14.65 6.28
C LYS A 85 27.12 16.05 6.87
N ASP A 86 26.64 16.13 8.11
CA ASP A 86 26.39 17.40 8.79
C ASP A 86 27.61 17.84 9.67
N PHE A 87 28.71 17.07 9.69
CA PHE A 87 29.90 17.36 10.52
C PHE A 87 30.90 18.29 9.82
N ASP A 88 31.35 17.89 8.63
CA ASP A 88 32.38 18.60 7.87
C ASP A 88 32.22 18.32 6.37
N ASN A 89 32.14 19.40 5.59
CA ASN A 89 32.01 19.34 4.14
C ASN A 89 33.29 18.82 3.43
N THR A 90 34.40 18.60 4.16
CA THR A 90 35.63 17.99 3.61
C THR A 90 35.65 16.46 3.68
N ILE A 91 34.70 15.83 4.37
CA ILE A 91 34.54 14.37 4.33
C ILE A 91 34.10 13.98 2.92
N ASP A 92 34.66 12.91 2.36
CA ASP A 92 34.29 12.40 1.03
C ASP A 92 32.77 12.21 0.95
N PRO A 93 32.06 12.81 -0.04
CA PRO A 93 30.62 12.62 -0.23
C PRO A 93 30.19 11.15 -0.28
N ALA A 94 31.04 10.23 -0.75
CA ALA A 94 30.76 8.80 -0.74
C ALA A 94 30.76 8.19 0.69
N GLN A 95 31.34 8.88 1.67
CA GLN A 95 31.43 8.50 3.09
C GLN A 95 30.52 9.36 3.99
N GLN A 96 29.84 10.36 3.43
CA GLN A 96 28.98 11.28 4.18
C GLN A 96 27.64 10.64 4.60
N ASP A 97 27.16 9.64 3.84
CA ASP A 97 25.85 9.00 4.07
C ASP A 97 25.93 7.63 4.76
N LEU A 98 27.04 7.34 5.42
CA LEU A 98 27.29 6.04 6.07
C LEU A 98 26.15 5.58 6.99
N ASN A 99 25.49 6.51 7.68
CA ASN A 99 24.52 6.22 8.74
C ASN A 99 23.05 6.38 8.30
N HIS A 100 22.76 6.43 7.00
CA HIS A 100 21.39 6.32 6.50
C HIS A 100 21.07 4.87 6.16
N TYR A 101 20.08 4.29 6.83
CA TYR A 101 19.72 2.90 6.62
C TYR A 101 18.60 2.75 5.59
N TYR A 102 18.88 3.18 4.36
CA TYR A 102 17.89 3.22 3.27
C TYR A 102 17.25 1.86 2.98
N GLU A 103 18.03 0.78 3.09
CA GLU A 103 17.57 -0.59 2.84
C GLU A 103 16.47 -1.06 3.83
N ASN A 104 16.39 -0.46 5.01
CA ASN A 104 15.39 -0.79 6.03
C ASN A 104 14.32 0.28 6.19
N ASN A 105 14.31 1.31 5.34
CA ASN A 105 13.23 2.28 5.30
C ASN A 105 12.09 1.74 4.44
N HIS A 106 10.89 1.77 4.99
CA HIS A 106 9.65 1.46 4.27
C HIS A 106 8.86 2.75 4.08
N TYR A 107 8.49 3.04 2.83
CA TYR A 107 7.95 4.34 2.44
C TYR A 107 6.43 4.32 2.22
N HIS A 108 5.75 3.22 2.56
CA HIS A 108 4.30 3.10 2.47
C HIS A 108 3.67 2.87 3.83
N VAL A 109 2.70 3.69 4.18
CA VAL A 109 1.78 3.42 5.30
C VAL A 109 0.42 3.08 4.73
N ILE A 110 -0.10 1.91 5.07
CA ILE A 110 -1.41 1.45 4.61
C ILE A 110 -2.36 1.42 5.80
N ILE A 111 -3.39 2.26 5.74
CA ILE A 111 -4.50 2.26 6.68
C ILE A 111 -5.70 1.68 5.93
N GLY A 112 -6.23 0.56 6.39
CA GLY A 112 -7.37 -0.13 5.77
C GLY A 112 -8.69 0.64 5.84
N ASN A 113 -9.76 -0.06 5.47
CA ASN A 113 -11.14 0.42 5.49
C ASN A 113 -11.75 0.30 6.89
N ASP A 114 -12.74 1.13 7.24
CA ASP A 114 -13.43 1.10 8.54
C ASP A 114 -12.48 1.19 9.76
N VAL A 115 -11.31 1.81 9.60
CA VAL A 115 -10.34 1.94 10.69
C VAL A 115 -10.72 3.14 11.56
N TRP A 116 -10.62 2.97 12.88
CA TRP A 116 -10.72 4.09 13.82
C TRP A 116 -9.37 4.36 14.48
N ILE A 117 -8.83 5.56 14.28
CA ILE A 117 -7.57 6.00 14.87
C ILE A 117 -7.84 7.10 15.90
N GLY A 118 -7.58 6.78 17.17
CA GLY A 118 -7.69 7.70 18.29
C GLY A 118 -6.67 8.83 18.21
N ASP A 119 -6.93 9.89 18.99
CA ASP A 119 -6.05 11.07 19.04
C ASP A 119 -4.63 10.74 19.53
N GLY A 120 -3.63 11.42 18.97
CA GLY A 120 -2.25 11.38 19.47
C GLY A 120 -1.47 10.12 19.09
N VAL A 121 -1.93 9.36 18.11
CA VAL A 121 -1.25 8.13 17.66
C VAL A 121 0.01 8.44 16.82
N ARG A 122 1.02 7.58 16.94
CA ARG A 122 2.21 7.53 16.07
C ARG A 122 2.19 6.25 15.25
N ILE A 123 2.54 6.33 13.97
CA ILE A 123 2.59 5.18 13.06
C ILE A 123 3.92 5.23 12.30
N LEU A 124 4.69 4.14 12.33
CA LEU A 124 5.96 4.05 11.60
C LEU A 124 5.75 3.70 10.12
N GLY A 125 6.68 4.11 9.27
CA GLY A 125 6.74 3.72 7.86
C GLY A 125 6.76 2.19 7.68
N GLY A 126 6.05 1.70 6.67
CA GLY A 126 5.89 0.26 6.39
C GLY A 126 4.74 -0.42 7.12
N VAL A 127 4.09 0.25 8.06
CA VAL A 127 2.98 -0.35 8.82
C VAL A 127 1.73 -0.49 7.96
N HIS A 128 1.13 -1.68 7.99
CA HIS A 128 -0.21 -1.97 7.51
C HIS A 128 -1.19 -2.13 8.69
N ILE A 129 -2.19 -1.26 8.76
CA ILE A 129 -3.33 -1.37 9.67
C ILE A 129 -4.50 -2.00 8.92
N GLY A 130 -4.87 -3.22 9.30
CA GLY A 130 -5.92 -4.00 8.65
C GLY A 130 -7.33 -3.42 8.83
N ASP A 131 -8.22 -3.85 7.95
CA ASP A 131 -9.61 -3.37 7.90
C ASP A 131 -10.35 -3.53 9.22
N GLY A 132 -11.12 -2.53 9.62
CA GLY A 132 -11.89 -2.53 10.85
C GLY A 132 -11.06 -2.39 12.13
N ALA A 133 -9.73 -2.21 12.06
CA ALA A 133 -8.91 -2.08 13.26
C ALA A 133 -9.24 -0.82 14.08
N VAL A 134 -8.96 -0.88 15.38
CA VAL A 134 -9.10 0.24 16.32
C VAL A 134 -7.75 0.52 16.96
N ILE A 135 -7.25 1.74 16.76
CA ILE A 135 -6.01 2.22 17.35
C ILE A 135 -6.35 3.14 18.52
N GLY A 136 -6.06 2.69 19.73
CA GLY A 136 -6.30 3.48 20.94
C GLY A 136 -5.49 4.77 20.97
N MET A 137 -6.02 5.77 21.67
CA MET A 137 -5.37 7.09 21.79
C MET A 137 -3.95 6.97 22.35
N GLY A 138 -3.02 7.76 21.80
CA GLY A 138 -1.62 7.78 22.23
C GLY A 138 -0.80 6.54 21.89
N ALA A 139 -1.34 5.59 21.11
CA ALA A 139 -0.59 4.38 20.74
C ALA A 139 0.59 4.68 19.80
N VAL A 140 1.66 3.89 19.89
CA VAL A 140 2.79 3.92 18.96
C VAL A 140 2.82 2.61 18.18
N VAL A 141 2.36 2.68 16.95
CA VAL A 141 2.21 1.53 16.05
C VAL A 141 3.50 1.31 15.30
N THR A 142 4.24 0.27 15.69
CA THR A 142 5.55 -0.08 15.14
C THR A 142 5.54 -1.37 14.32
N LYS A 143 4.37 -2.00 14.18
CA LYS A 143 4.15 -3.27 13.46
C LYS A 143 2.73 -3.28 12.91
N ASP A 144 2.49 -4.14 11.93
CA ASP A 144 1.17 -4.36 11.34
C ASP A 144 0.12 -4.71 12.38
N VAL A 145 -1.10 -4.23 12.13
CA VAL A 145 -2.27 -4.45 12.98
C VAL A 145 -3.25 -5.35 12.22
N PRO A 146 -3.61 -6.53 12.77
CA PRO A 146 -4.55 -7.42 12.09
C PRO A 146 -5.94 -6.78 11.89
N PRO A 147 -6.72 -7.25 10.90
CA PRO A 147 -8.10 -6.81 10.71
C PRO A 147 -8.93 -6.96 11.99
N TYR A 148 -9.77 -5.98 12.27
CA TYR A 148 -10.67 -5.91 13.44
C TYR A 148 -9.97 -6.00 14.81
N ALA A 149 -8.63 -5.92 14.87
CA ALA A 149 -7.90 -5.88 16.11
C ALA A 149 -8.05 -4.52 16.81
N VAL A 150 -8.06 -4.55 18.13
CA VAL A 150 -7.98 -3.35 18.98
C VAL A 150 -6.59 -3.31 19.58
N VAL A 151 -5.82 -2.27 19.27
CA VAL A 151 -4.45 -2.09 19.78
C VAL A 151 -4.32 -0.85 20.64
N VAL A 152 -3.50 -0.93 21.69
CA VAL A 152 -3.19 0.20 22.58
C VAL A 152 -1.73 0.13 23.04
N GLY A 153 -1.20 1.25 23.54
CA GLY A 153 0.09 1.31 24.22
C GLY A 153 1.27 1.76 23.35
N ASN A 154 2.42 1.90 24.00
CA ASN A 154 3.70 2.20 23.37
C ASN A 154 4.75 1.18 23.87
N PRO A 155 5.20 0.24 23.03
CA PRO A 155 4.71 -0.02 21.66
C PRO A 155 3.29 -0.64 21.67
N ALA A 156 2.52 -0.38 20.61
CA ALA A 156 1.13 -0.84 20.50
C ALA A 156 1.04 -2.37 20.49
N ARG A 157 0.05 -2.93 21.21
CA ARG A 157 -0.22 -4.37 21.29
C ARG A 157 -1.71 -4.64 21.16
N VAL A 158 -2.06 -5.75 20.52
CA VAL A 158 -3.43 -6.25 20.46
C VAL A 158 -3.91 -6.56 21.87
N VAL A 159 -5.01 -5.95 22.29
CA VAL A 159 -5.67 -6.22 23.58
C VAL A 159 -6.93 -7.05 23.44
N LYS A 160 -7.58 -6.99 22.27
CA LYS A 160 -8.72 -7.83 21.89
C LYS A 160 -9.00 -7.69 20.40
N TYR A 161 -9.92 -8.50 19.89
CA TYR A 161 -10.58 -8.28 18.61
C TYR A 161 -11.98 -7.67 18.83
N ARG A 162 -12.51 -6.95 17.83
CA ARG A 162 -13.87 -6.40 17.87
C ARG A 162 -14.92 -7.51 17.94
N PHE A 163 -14.71 -8.61 17.22
CA PHE A 163 -15.64 -9.74 17.05
C PHE A 163 -14.90 -11.08 17.14
N ASP A 164 -15.64 -12.19 17.11
CA ASP A 164 -15.07 -13.53 16.94
C ASP A 164 -14.50 -13.75 15.53
N GLU A 165 -13.63 -14.76 15.39
CA GLU A 165 -12.90 -15.07 14.16
C GLU A 165 -13.81 -15.39 12.97
N GLU A 166 -14.91 -16.10 13.20
CA GLU A 166 -15.89 -16.44 12.16
C GLU A 166 -16.55 -15.16 11.60
N THR A 167 -17.00 -14.28 12.50
CA THR A 167 -17.59 -12.99 12.14
C THR A 167 -16.59 -12.12 11.38
N ILE A 168 -15.33 -12.05 11.83
CA ILE A 168 -14.27 -11.31 11.15
C ILE A 168 -14.04 -11.87 9.74
N SER A 169 -13.87 -13.18 9.61
CA SER A 169 -13.66 -13.84 8.32
C SER A 169 -14.79 -13.53 7.34
N LYS A 170 -16.06 -13.64 7.78
CA LYS A 170 -17.22 -13.30 6.97
C LYS A 170 -17.24 -11.82 6.55
N LEU A 171 -16.94 -10.90 7.46
CA LEU A 171 -16.90 -9.46 7.15
C LEU A 171 -15.79 -9.11 6.15
N MET A 172 -14.61 -9.76 6.27
CA MET A 172 -13.50 -9.61 5.32
C MET A 172 -13.83 -10.16 3.92
N GLN A 173 -14.80 -11.08 3.81
CA GLN A 173 -15.34 -11.53 2.52
C GLN A 173 -16.45 -10.61 2.00
N ILE A 174 -17.31 -10.11 2.89
CA ILE A 174 -18.43 -9.22 2.53
C ILE A 174 -17.94 -7.88 1.98
N ARG A 175 -16.91 -7.30 2.61
CA ARG A 175 -16.28 -6.01 2.24
C ARG A 175 -17.31 -4.94 1.92
N TRP A 176 -18.20 -4.70 2.88
CA TRP A 176 -19.33 -3.79 2.71
C TRP A 176 -18.93 -2.37 2.29
N TRP A 177 -17.70 -1.94 2.58
CA TRP A 177 -17.11 -0.67 2.12
C TRP A 177 -16.96 -0.57 0.59
N ASN A 178 -17.11 -1.68 -0.14
CA ASN A 178 -17.15 -1.71 -1.59
C ASN A 178 -18.56 -1.58 -2.17
N TRP A 179 -19.62 -1.74 -1.36
CA TRP A 179 -21.00 -1.61 -1.82
C TRP A 179 -21.31 -0.17 -2.26
N ASP A 180 -22.26 -0.02 -3.18
CA ASP A 180 -22.74 1.29 -3.59
C ASP A 180 -23.47 2.01 -2.42
N ASP A 181 -23.54 3.34 -2.51
CA ASP A 181 -24.08 4.18 -1.44
C ASP A 181 -25.55 3.83 -1.11
N GLN A 182 -26.36 3.41 -2.08
CA GLN A 182 -27.77 3.04 -1.85
C GLN A 182 -27.86 1.72 -1.08
N THR A 183 -27.11 0.70 -1.50
CA THR A 183 -27.03 -0.57 -0.79
C THR A 183 -26.60 -0.36 0.66
N ILE A 184 -25.60 0.48 0.92
CA ILE A 184 -25.17 0.78 2.30
C ILE A 184 -26.32 1.44 3.08
N GLN A 185 -26.93 2.49 2.55
CA GLN A 185 -28.03 3.20 3.22
C GLN A 185 -29.18 2.26 3.61
N ASP A 186 -29.56 1.35 2.72
CA ASP A 186 -30.63 0.38 2.96
C ASP A 186 -30.24 -0.63 4.05
N ARG A 187 -28.94 -0.94 4.20
CA ARG A 187 -28.44 -1.96 5.16
C ARG A 187 -27.94 -1.41 6.49
N VAL A 188 -27.75 -0.10 6.64
CA VAL A 188 -27.32 0.54 7.92
C VAL A 188 -28.10 0.02 9.14
N PRO A 189 -29.44 -0.13 9.12
CA PRO A 189 -30.19 -0.62 10.27
C PRO A 189 -29.81 -2.04 10.73
N GLU A 190 -29.21 -2.83 9.84
CA GLU A 190 -28.81 -4.22 10.05
C GLU A 190 -27.38 -4.32 10.63
N MET A 191 -26.52 -3.32 10.39
CA MET A 191 -25.11 -3.28 10.83
C MET A 191 -24.92 -3.22 12.36
N LYS A 192 -25.99 -2.95 13.12
CA LYS A 192 -25.97 -2.92 14.60
C LYS A 192 -25.68 -4.29 15.24
N ASP A 193 -25.92 -5.38 14.50
CA ASP A 193 -25.64 -6.75 14.92
C ASP A 193 -24.64 -7.37 13.94
N PRO A 194 -23.32 -7.29 14.24
CA PRO A 194 -22.26 -7.73 13.34
C PRO A 194 -22.37 -9.20 12.95
N LYS A 195 -22.80 -10.06 13.89
CA LYS A 195 -22.93 -11.49 13.65
C LYS A 195 -24.10 -11.79 12.73
N ALA A 196 -25.28 -11.26 13.05
CA ALA A 196 -26.47 -11.44 12.20
C ALA A 196 -26.26 -10.84 10.79
N PHE A 197 -25.55 -9.71 10.71
CA PHE A 197 -25.17 -9.09 9.45
C PHE A 197 -24.21 -9.98 8.64
N ALA A 198 -23.16 -10.50 9.29
CA ALA A 198 -22.20 -11.41 8.68
C ALA A 198 -22.87 -12.68 8.15
N ASP A 199 -23.71 -13.33 8.96
CA ASP A 199 -24.43 -14.55 8.58
C ASP A 199 -25.39 -14.32 7.41
N ARG A 200 -25.99 -13.13 7.31
CA ARG A 200 -26.95 -12.78 6.26
C ARG A 200 -26.30 -12.50 4.91
N TYR A 201 -25.16 -11.81 4.91
CA TYR A 201 -24.56 -11.28 3.68
C TYR A 201 -23.35 -12.06 3.19
N TYR A 202 -22.81 -12.95 4.01
CA TYR A 202 -21.74 -13.83 3.59
C TYR A 202 -22.15 -14.67 2.39
N LYS A 203 -21.24 -14.77 1.43
CA LYS A 203 -21.32 -15.64 0.27
C LYS A 203 -19.98 -16.34 0.12
N GLU A 204 -20.02 -17.62 -0.21
CA GLU A 204 -18.82 -18.36 -0.57
C GLU A 204 -18.11 -17.67 -1.74
N PRO A 205 -16.77 -17.53 -1.69
CA PRO A 205 -16.00 -17.00 -2.80
C PRO A 205 -16.25 -17.81 -4.07
N ALA A 206 -16.31 -17.13 -5.21
CA ALA A 206 -16.37 -17.81 -6.50
C ALA A 206 -15.04 -18.54 -6.76
N GLU A 207 -15.11 -19.76 -7.28
CA GLU A 207 -13.91 -20.48 -7.74
C GLU A 207 -13.26 -19.72 -8.89
N ILE A 208 -11.93 -19.70 -8.91
CA ILE A 208 -11.15 -19.17 -10.04
C ILE A 208 -11.35 -20.13 -11.21
N PRO A 209 -11.91 -19.67 -12.34
CA PRO A 209 -12.14 -20.55 -13.48
C PRO A 209 -10.82 -21.13 -13.99
N ASN A 210 -10.78 -22.45 -14.21
CA ASN A 210 -9.60 -23.07 -14.80
C ASN A 210 -9.42 -22.59 -16.25
N SER A 211 -8.19 -22.27 -16.63
CA SER A 211 -7.83 -21.73 -17.94
C SER A 211 -6.39 -22.09 -18.31
N GLU A 212 -6.02 -22.01 -19.59
CA GLU A 212 -4.63 -22.19 -20.03
C GLU A 212 -3.67 -21.22 -19.30
N PHE A 213 -4.13 -20.00 -19.00
CA PHE A 213 -3.37 -19.03 -18.21
C PHE A 213 -3.16 -19.51 -16.77
N THR A 214 -4.22 -20.03 -16.15
CA THR A 214 -4.16 -20.61 -14.80
C THR A 214 -3.20 -21.80 -14.74
N ASP A 215 -3.26 -22.71 -15.71
CA ASP A 215 -2.34 -23.84 -15.82
C ASP A 215 -0.88 -23.40 -16.01
N LEU A 216 -0.64 -22.34 -16.80
CA LEU A 216 0.68 -21.74 -16.95
C LEU A 216 1.21 -21.18 -15.63
N MET A 217 0.42 -20.34 -14.94
CA MET A 217 0.84 -19.74 -13.67
C MET A 217 1.13 -20.80 -12.61
N ASN A 218 0.30 -21.85 -12.52
CA ASN A 218 0.51 -22.95 -11.58
C ASN A 218 1.82 -23.69 -11.86
N ARG A 219 2.12 -24.01 -13.12
CA ARG A 219 3.41 -24.64 -13.50
C ARG A 219 4.61 -23.77 -13.14
N MET A 220 4.55 -22.46 -13.42
CA MET A 220 5.64 -21.55 -13.06
C MET A 220 5.89 -21.52 -11.55
N LYS A 221 4.83 -21.54 -10.73
CA LYS A 221 4.96 -21.65 -9.27
C LYS A 221 5.58 -22.97 -8.83
N GLU A 222 5.20 -24.09 -9.45
CA GLU A 222 5.81 -25.40 -9.19
C GLU A 222 7.31 -25.43 -9.52
N GLU A 223 7.73 -24.68 -10.54
CA GLU A 223 9.14 -24.48 -10.91
C GLU A 223 9.88 -23.49 -9.99
N GLY A 224 9.18 -22.91 -9.00
CA GLY A 224 9.74 -22.00 -8.01
C GLY A 224 9.81 -20.54 -8.46
N VAL A 225 9.05 -20.15 -9.49
CA VAL A 225 8.94 -18.75 -9.92
C VAL A 225 8.05 -17.98 -8.96
N LYS A 226 8.54 -16.85 -8.44
CA LYS A 226 7.76 -15.91 -7.63
C LYS A 226 7.01 -14.93 -8.55
N ILE A 227 5.69 -14.83 -8.40
CA ILE A 227 4.84 -14.01 -9.26
C ILE A 227 4.48 -12.69 -8.57
N PHE A 228 4.92 -11.59 -9.17
CA PHE A 228 4.62 -10.23 -8.78
C PHE A 228 3.52 -9.65 -9.67
N TYR A 229 2.69 -8.80 -9.08
CA TYR A 229 1.62 -8.11 -9.81
C TYR A 229 1.70 -6.61 -9.58
N PHE A 230 1.69 -5.85 -10.66
CA PHE A 230 1.68 -4.40 -10.64
C PHE A 230 0.59 -3.85 -11.55
N VAL A 231 -0.12 -2.84 -11.08
CA VAL A 231 -1.12 -2.12 -11.87
C VAL A 231 -0.46 -0.87 -12.42
N LEU A 232 -0.45 -0.72 -13.74
CA LEU A 232 0.24 0.37 -14.40
C LEU A 232 -0.26 1.75 -13.92
N ASP A 233 0.63 2.52 -13.30
CA ASP A 233 0.31 3.79 -12.64
C ASP A 233 0.70 5.04 -13.43
N CYS A 234 0.81 4.96 -14.75
CA CYS A 234 1.32 6.05 -15.61
C CYS A 234 0.53 7.38 -15.52
N ASN A 235 -0.70 7.33 -15.02
CA ASN A 235 -1.57 8.50 -14.82
C ASN A 235 -1.68 8.95 -13.36
N ALA A 236 -0.89 8.34 -12.45
CA ALA A 236 -0.84 8.75 -11.05
C ALA A 236 -0.22 10.16 -10.93
N PRO A 237 -0.46 10.88 -9.81
CA PRO A 237 0.21 12.16 -9.57
C PRO A 237 1.75 12.04 -9.55
N LEU A 238 2.26 10.89 -9.12
CA LEU A 238 3.70 10.61 -9.00
C LEU A 238 4.04 9.23 -9.59
N PRO A 239 3.94 8.99 -10.90
CA PRO A 239 4.04 7.64 -11.47
C PRO A 239 5.32 6.88 -11.06
N LEU A 240 5.18 5.62 -10.66
CA LEU A 240 6.27 4.76 -10.22
C LEU A 240 6.61 3.64 -11.20
N TRP A 241 5.78 3.41 -12.22
CA TRP A 241 5.94 2.28 -13.13
C TRP A 241 7.35 2.15 -13.71
N GLU A 242 7.99 3.22 -14.19
CA GLU A 242 9.35 3.12 -14.75
C GLU A 242 10.37 2.60 -13.73
N LYS A 243 10.24 3.02 -12.46
CA LYS A 243 11.12 2.57 -11.38
C LYS A 243 10.85 1.11 -11.05
N VAL A 244 9.58 0.71 -10.98
CA VAL A 244 9.17 -0.69 -10.79
C VAL A 244 9.75 -1.58 -11.90
N MET A 245 9.62 -1.18 -13.17
CA MET A 245 10.16 -1.94 -14.30
C MET A 245 11.68 -2.09 -14.23
N ARG A 246 12.41 -1.00 -13.95
CA ARG A 246 13.88 -1.03 -13.82
C ARG A 246 14.33 -1.91 -12.66
N SER A 247 13.72 -1.76 -11.48
CA SER A 247 14.03 -2.59 -10.31
C SER A 247 13.74 -4.07 -10.60
N PHE A 248 12.65 -4.39 -11.31
CA PHE A 248 12.35 -5.78 -11.68
C PHE A 248 13.43 -6.35 -12.60
N MET A 249 13.83 -5.63 -13.64
CA MET A 249 14.87 -6.11 -14.56
C MET A 249 16.20 -6.34 -13.86
N GLU A 250 16.62 -5.42 -12.99
CA GLU A 250 17.85 -5.59 -12.23
C GLU A 250 17.81 -6.84 -11.34
N ALA A 251 16.65 -7.13 -10.72
CA ALA A 251 16.44 -8.33 -9.94
C ALA A 251 16.39 -9.60 -10.82
N TYR A 252 15.66 -9.55 -11.94
CA TYR A 252 15.52 -10.66 -12.89
C TYR A 252 16.86 -11.08 -13.51
N MET A 253 17.73 -10.12 -13.82
CA MET A 253 19.08 -10.38 -14.33
C MET A 253 19.98 -11.07 -13.29
N ARG A 254 19.66 -10.97 -12.00
CA ARG A 254 20.35 -11.67 -10.90
C ARG A 254 19.73 -13.03 -10.63
N ASP A 255 18.40 -13.13 -10.69
CA ASP A 255 17.62 -14.34 -10.50
C ASP A 255 16.38 -14.35 -11.43
N ASN A 256 16.39 -15.23 -12.42
CA ASN A 256 15.34 -15.36 -13.42
C ASN A 256 14.12 -16.16 -12.95
N ARG A 257 14.03 -16.51 -11.66
CA ARG A 257 12.85 -17.17 -11.06
C ARG A 257 11.80 -16.18 -10.58
N GLN A 258 11.59 -15.12 -11.36
CA GLN A 258 10.65 -14.07 -11.03
C GLN A 258 9.81 -13.72 -12.25
N LEU A 259 8.53 -13.45 -12.04
CA LEU A 259 7.60 -13.02 -13.08
C LEU A 259 6.90 -11.75 -12.61
N LEU A 260 6.91 -10.70 -13.43
CA LEU A 260 6.12 -9.49 -13.23
C LEU A 260 4.94 -9.48 -14.19
N ILE A 261 3.73 -9.57 -13.64
CA ILE A 261 2.49 -9.30 -14.35
C ILE A 261 2.18 -7.81 -14.24
N VAL A 262 2.19 -7.11 -15.38
CA VAL A 262 1.80 -5.71 -15.48
C VAL A 262 0.37 -5.64 -16.02
N ASN A 263 -0.57 -5.26 -15.17
CA ASN A 263 -1.94 -5.00 -15.57
C ASN A 263 -2.08 -3.60 -16.15
N ILE A 264 -2.64 -3.52 -17.36
CA ILE A 264 -2.82 -2.30 -18.13
C ILE A 264 -4.33 -2.00 -18.17
N PRO A 265 -4.81 -1.06 -17.34
CA PRO A 265 -6.24 -0.77 -17.27
C PRO A 265 -6.81 -0.29 -18.61
N LEU A 266 -8.02 -0.74 -18.95
CA LEU A 266 -8.64 -0.46 -20.26
C LEU A 266 -8.71 1.05 -20.59
N PHE A 267 -9.01 1.89 -19.61
CA PHE A 267 -9.07 3.34 -19.81
C PHE A 267 -7.69 3.97 -20.13
N VAL A 268 -6.61 3.38 -19.61
CA VAL A 268 -5.24 3.83 -19.90
C VAL A 268 -4.92 3.58 -21.38
N GLN A 269 -5.41 2.48 -21.96
CA GLN A 269 -5.17 2.18 -23.38
C GLN A 269 -5.77 3.23 -24.33
N SER A 270 -6.79 3.96 -23.89
CA SER A 270 -7.39 5.07 -24.64
C SER A 270 -6.69 6.42 -24.43
N ASP A 271 -5.70 6.49 -23.54
CA ASP A 271 -4.95 7.71 -23.20
C ASP A 271 -3.81 7.95 -24.20
N SER A 272 -3.64 9.20 -24.66
CA SER A 272 -2.52 9.53 -25.56
C SER A 272 -1.15 9.34 -24.90
N THR A 273 -1.09 9.43 -23.56
CA THR A 273 0.10 9.16 -22.75
C THR A 273 0.54 7.69 -22.87
N TYR A 274 -0.40 6.77 -23.06
CA TYR A 274 -0.12 5.34 -23.10
C TYR A 274 0.68 4.91 -24.33
N GLN A 275 0.56 5.59 -25.48
CA GLN A 275 1.35 5.24 -26.67
C GLN A 275 2.87 5.28 -26.41
N GLY A 276 3.32 6.25 -25.60
CA GLY A 276 4.73 6.32 -25.18
C GLY A 276 5.10 5.23 -24.19
N VAL A 277 4.22 4.97 -23.21
CA VAL A 277 4.41 3.96 -22.15
C VAL A 277 4.46 2.56 -22.74
N GLU A 278 3.56 2.22 -23.67
CA GLU A 278 3.47 0.91 -24.30
C GLU A 278 4.78 0.51 -24.98
N LYS A 279 5.39 1.44 -25.71
CA LYS A 279 6.69 1.22 -26.36
C LYS A 279 7.78 0.90 -25.33
N VAL A 280 7.82 1.63 -24.21
CA VAL A 280 8.81 1.39 -23.15
C VAL A 280 8.58 0.01 -22.50
N LEU A 281 7.33 -0.36 -22.24
CA LEU A 281 6.98 -1.69 -21.72
C LEU A 281 7.35 -2.82 -22.70
N ASP A 282 7.18 -2.59 -24.01
CA ASP A 282 7.62 -3.53 -25.05
C ASP A 282 9.13 -3.72 -25.06
N ASP A 283 9.88 -2.63 -24.93
CA ASP A 283 11.35 -2.69 -24.90
C ASP A 283 11.82 -3.46 -23.65
N PHE A 284 11.21 -3.22 -22.48
CA PHE A 284 11.47 -4.01 -21.28
C PHE A 284 11.13 -5.51 -21.45
N SER A 285 10.01 -5.83 -22.10
CA SER A 285 9.61 -7.23 -22.34
C SER A 285 10.51 -7.96 -23.34
N LYS A 286 11.25 -7.22 -24.19
CA LYS A 286 12.27 -7.80 -25.09
C LYS A 286 13.58 -8.08 -24.36
N GLU A 287 13.90 -7.28 -23.35
CA GLU A 287 15.13 -7.41 -22.56
C GLU A 287 15.03 -8.52 -21.52
N CYS A 288 13.82 -8.82 -21.01
CA CYS A 288 13.58 -9.98 -20.15
C CYS A 288 12.19 -10.60 -20.40
N ASP A 289 12.15 -11.93 -20.52
CA ASP A 289 10.94 -12.74 -20.71
C ASP A 289 10.09 -12.90 -19.43
N GLY A 290 10.62 -12.45 -18.29
CA GLY A 290 9.93 -12.41 -17.00
C GLY A 290 8.84 -11.34 -16.88
N ILE A 291 8.46 -10.64 -17.96
CA ILE A 291 7.42 -9.60 -17.93
C ILE A 291 6.24 -10.03 -18.80
N ILE A 292 5.06 -10.14 -18.18
CA ILE A 292 3.80 -10.41 -18.87
C ILE A 292 2.88 -9.21 -18.74
N LYS A 293 2.46 -8.67 -19.89
CA LYS A 293 1.46 -7.61 -19.96
C LYS A 293 0.06 -8.22 -20.07
N VAL A 294 -0.86 -7.78 -19.22
CA VAL A 294 -2.27 -8.21 -19.26
C VAL A 294 -3.19 -7.01 -19.34
N SER A 295 -4.20 -7.10 -20.18
CA SER A 295 -5.21 -6.05 -20.41
C SER A 295 -6.64 -6.52 -20.06
N ASN A 296 -6.81 -7.82 -19.79
CA ASN A 296 -8.12 -8.47 -19.66
C ASN A 296 -8.45 -8.81 -18.21
N GLY A 297 -8.89 -7.79 -17.47
CA GLY A 297 -9.52 -7.95 -16.17
C GLY A 297 -8.60 -8.43 -15.03
N ASP A 298 -9.22 -8.64 -13.87
CA ASP A 298 -8.50 -8.86 -12.61
C ASP A 298 -8.21 -10.34 -12.32
N SER A 299 -8.51 -11.26 -13.25
CA SER A 299 -8.36 -12.70 -13.01
C SER A 299 -6.90 -13.11 -12.78
N SER A 300 -5.97 -12.46 -13.48
CA SER A 300 -4.53 -12.66 -13.30
C SER A 300 -4.03 -12.28 -11.91
N PHE A 301 -4.74 -11.40 -11.20
CA PHE A 301 -4.38 -10.97 -9.85
C PHE A 301 -4.40 -12.13 -8.86
N TYR A 302 -5.35 -13.07 -9.01
CA TYR A 302 -5.50 -14.20 -8.10
C TYR A 302 -4.35 -15.22 -8.20
N HIS A 303 -3.50 -15.10 -9.22
CA HIS A 303 -2.31 -15.93 -9.38
C HIS A 303 -1.04 -15.30 -8.79
N ALA A 304 -1.09 -14.04 -8.34
CA ALA A 304 0.08 -13.37 -7.79
C ALA A 304 0.45 -13.88 -6.38
N ASP A 305 1.74 -13.88 -6.05
CA ASP A 305 2.26 -14.09 -4.70
C ASP A 305 2.46 -12.75 -3.98
N VAL A 306 2.81 -11.71 -4.75
CA VAL A 306 3.09 -10.36 -4.25
C VAL A 306 2.34 -9.33 -5.07
N TYR A 307 1.64 -8.43 -4.39
CA TYR A 307 1.14 -7.20 -4.99
C TYR A 307 2.13 -6.05 -4.76
N VAL A 308 2.60 -5.45 -5.85
CA VAL A 308 3.38 -4.22 -5.82
C VAL A 308 2.40 -3.04 -5.83
N ALA A 309 2.22 -2.42 -4.66
CA ALA A 309 1.30 -1.33 -4.45
C ALA A 309 1.83 -0.04 -5.09
N GLY A 310 1.18 0.37 -6.18
CA GLY A 310 1.38 1.68 -6.81
C GLY A 310 0.76 2.81 -5.98
N ASN A 311 0.90 4.04 -6.47
CA ASN A 311 0.54 5.23 -5.69
C ASN A 311 -0.66 6.01 -6.24
N ASP A 312 -1.73 5.30 -6.59
CA ASP A 312 -2.98 5.91 -7.03
C ASP A 312 -4.22 5.20 -6.48
N VAL A 313 -5.41 5.77 -6.70
CA VAL A 313 -6.70 5.26 -6.21
C VAL A 313 -6.99 3.80 -6.58
N ARG A 314 -6.43 3.27 -7.67
CA ARG A 314 -6.57 1.85 -8.01
C ARG A 314 -5.91 0.98 -6.95
N SER A 315 -4.80 1.44 -6.37
CA SER A 315 -4.09 0.74 -5.29
C SER A 315 -5.04 0.39 -4.14
N LEU A 316 -6.03 1.25 -3.80
CA LEU A 316 -7.07 0.90 -2.80
C LEU A 316 -7.82 -0.39 -3.12
N VAL A 317 -8.19 -0.58 -4.39
CA VAL A 317 -8.94 -1.74 -4.85
C VAL A 317 -8.09 -3.00 -4.78
N TYR A 318 -6.82 -2.90 -5.16
CA TYR A 318 -5.92 -4.06 -5.19
C TYR A 318 -5.32 -4.39 -3.83
N LEU A 319 -5.12 -3.40 -2.95
CA LEU A 319 -4.81 -3.62 -1.54
C LEU A 319 -5.94 -4.37 -0.83
N ASP A 320 -7.19 -3.99 -1.09
CA ASP A 320 -8.36 -4.69 -0.56
C ASP A 320 -8.42 -6.15 -1.05
N LYS A 321 -8.11 -6.40 -2.33
CA LYS A 321 -8.01 -7.77 -2.87
C LYS A 321 -6.83 -8.54 -2.29
N ALA A 322 -5.65 -7.93 -2.17
CA ALA A 322 -4.45 -8.53 -1.61
C ALA A 322 -4.69 -8.97 -0.16
N SER A 323 -5.26 -8.08 0.65
CA SER A 323 -5.66 -8.33 2.04
C SER A 323 -6.51 -9.60 2.17
N ALA A 324 -7.52 -9.74 1.32
CA ALA A 324 -8.41 -10.89 1.37
C ALA A 324 -7.82 -12.21 0.85
N LEU A 325 -6.75 -12.14 0.05
CA LEU A 325 -6.00 -13.30 -0.40
C LEU A 325 -4.84 -13.65 0.55
N GLY A 326 -4.59 -12.85 1.58
CA GLY A 326 -3.38 -12.98 2.42
C GLY A 326 -2.10 -12.77 1.61
N MET A 327 -2.18 -12.02 0.51
CA MET A 327 -1.07 -11.79 -0.41
C MET A 327 -0.05 -10.83 0.21
N GLU A 328 1.24 -11.07 -0.04
CA GLU A 328 2.31 -10.15 0.35
C GLU A 328 2.11 -8.82 -0.39
N VAL A 329 2.21 -7.69 0.32
CA VAL A 329 2.14 -6.36 -0.28
C VAL A 329 3.50 -5.70 -0.15
N ARG A 330 4.03 -5.20 -1.26
CA ARG A 330 5.26 -4.40 -1.28
C ARG A 330 4.98 -3.01 -1.85
N SER A 331 5.58 -2.01 -1.25
CA SER A 331 5.49 -0.62 -1.66
C SER A 331 6.27 -0.38 -2.95
N ALA A 332 5.62 0.14 -4.00
CA ALA A 332 6.36 0.58 -5.19
C ALA A 332 7.33 1.74 -4.86
N CYS A 333 7.15 2.45 -3.72
CA CYS A 333 8.08 3.49 -3.26
C CYS A 333 9.40 2.94 -2.70
N ASP A 334 9.49 1.63 -2.48
CA ASP A 334 10.64 0.93 -1.90
C ASP A 334 11.57 0.37 -2.99
N TRP A 335 11.61 1.03 -4.17
CA TRP A 335 12.34 0.57 -5.37
C TRP A 335 13.86 0.39 -5.17
N GLU A 336 14.44 1.06 -4.17
CA GLU A 336 15.88 0.98 -3.81
C GLU A 336 16.20 -0.07 -2.75
N SER A 337 15.21 -0.52 -1.96
CA SER A 337 15.40 -1.44 -0.83
C SER A 337 15.05 -2.88 -1.17
N GLY A 338 15.24 -3.28 -2.44
CA GLY A 338 14.98 -4.66 -2.89
C GLY A 338 13.48 -4.96 -3.07
N LEU A 339 12.79 -4.17 -3.89
CA LEU A 339 11.38 -4.37 -4.23
C LEU A 339 11.05 -5.78 -4.74
N PHE A 340 12.00 -6.43 -5.42
CA PHE A 340 11.88 -7.75 -6.05
C PHE A 340 12.80 -8.75 -5.36
#